data_AF-A0A654IKU6-F1
#
_entry.id   AF-A0A654IKU6-F1
#
_cell.length_a   1.000
_cell.length_b   1.000
_cell.length_c   1.000
_cell.angle_alpha   90.00
_cell.angle_beta   90.00
_cell.angle_gamma   90.00
#
_symmetry.space_group_name_H-M   'P 1'
#
loop_
_entity.id
_entity.type
_entity.pdbx_description
1 polymer ?
#
loop_
_entity_poly.entity_id
_entity_poly.type
_entity_poly.pdbx_seq_one_letter_code
_entity_poly.pdbx_strand_id
1 'polypeptide(L)'
;MLFTTNKQNRQVVFDLKNQKNHSFYFIYICIGILFLLGLVSLIFSTPYKNDLLLSRFFEKAANYELGKWWSRGTELIGDTQVLIYYLSLFMLAIECFFAYKKQNKSRFFINHYYLVKIVYILILCITISLAIHRIYTVFNFDNGYGKYGDLVYQDKIIYRQVLTTVIAIYQVSILTFIFYTIHFKWAKRTDILTNKYFTKSIKVMIIGPFLLTVVTLIKGMTSRPFYWNVIFADLLNKMTKTHPEFVSHYLKQEHIKLGFLASDLDLLKYDFLKLVDPSEIKNMYFANSTQNWAWYI
;
A
#
# COMPACT_ATOMS: atom_id res chain seq x y z
N MET A 1 -45.40 50.17 -9.79
CA MET A 1 -44.43 50.41 -10.88
C MET A 1 -43.31 51.24 -10.29
N LEU A 2 -42.02 50.94 -10.34
CA LEU A 2 -41.24 49.93 -11.06
C LEU A 2 -40.07 49.55 -10.14
N PHE A 3 -39.91 48.25 -9.91
CA PHE A 3 -38.64 47.69 -9.46
C PHE A 3 -37.61 47.92 -10.57
N THR A 4 -36.62 48.77 -10.33
CA THR A 4 -35.42 48.84 -11.16
C THR A 4 -34.44 47.78 -10.67
N THR A 5 -34.60 46.55 -11.16
CA THR A 5 -33.58 45.51 -11.05
C THR A 5 -32.39 45.89 -11.92
N ASN A 6 -31.37 46.52 -11.34
CA ASN A 6 -30.09 46.70 -12.03
C ASN A 6 -29.27 45.41 -11.89
N LYS A 7 -29.47 44.51 -12.85
CA LYS A 7 -28.76 43.24 -13.02
C LYS A 7 -27.38 43.53 -13.60
N GLN A 8 -26.52 44.22 -12.85
CA GLN A 8 -25.13 44.39 -13.25
C GLN A 8 -24.40 43.04 -13.14
N ASN A 9 -23.91 42.59 -14.29
CA ASN A 9 -23.00 41.48 -14.47
C ASN A 9 -21.89 41.47 -13.40
N ARG A 10 -22.05 40.67 -12.35
CA ARG A 10 -20.92 40.19 -11.57
C ARG A 10 -20.20 39.12 -12.40
N GLN A 11 -19.45 39.55 -13.41
CA GLN A 11 -18.31 38.75 -13.83
C GLN A 11 -17.37 38.67 -12.63
N VAL A 12 -17.18 37.46 -12.12
CA VAL A 12 -16.15 37.19 -11.12
C VAL A 12 -14.82 37.44 -11.83
N VAL A 13 -14.26 38.64 -11.65
CA VAL A 13 -12.90 38.94 -12.06
C VAL A 13 -12.00 38.02 -11.25
N PHE A 14 -11.35 37.08 -11.95
CA PHE A 14 -10.34 36.20 -11.37
C PHE A 14 -9.13 37.04 -10.98
N ASP A 15 -9.12 37.54 -9.74
CA ASP A 15 -7.94 38.18 -9.20
C ASP A 15 -6.90 37.10 -8.86
N LEU A 16 -6.08 36.77 -9.86
CA LEU A 16 -5.03 35.76 -9.80
C LEU A 16 -3.84 36.17 -8.90
N LYS A 17 -3.80 37.41 -8.40
CA LYS A 17 -2.54 38.03 -7.98
C LYS A 17 -2.19 37.90 -6.50
N ASN A 18 -3.13 37.56 -5.61
CA ASN A 18 -2.91 37.72 -4.16
C ASN A 18 -3.27 36.50 -3.30
N GLN A 19 -2.89 35.29 -3.71
CA GLN A 19 -2.75 34.20 -2.73
C GLN A 19 -1.31 34.22 -2.18
N LYS A 20 -1.15 34.71 -0.94
CA LYS A 20 0.08 34.54 -0.17
C LYS A 20 0.42 33.04 -0.15
N ASN A 21 1.46 32.66 -0.89
CA ASN A 21 2.05 31.33 -0.83
C ASN A 21 2.51 31.09 0.61
N HIS A 22 1.76 30.31 1.38
CA HIS A 22 2.34 29.68 2.56
C HIS A 22 3.51 28.83 2.06
N SER A 23 4.69 29.14 2.60
CA SER A 23 5.98 28.56 2.24
C SER A 23 5.92 27.02 2.30
N PHE A 24 5.78 26.39 1.14
CA PHE A 24 5.87 24.93 0.97
C PHE A 24 7.30 24.39 1.18
N TYR A 25 8.26 25.26 1.52
CA TYR A 25 9.68 24.91 1.70
C TYR A 25 9.87 23.79 2.71
N PHE A 26 9.07 23.73 3.79
CA PHE A 26 9.16 22.65 4.76
C PHE A 26 8.89 21.26 4.14
N ILE A 27 7.88 21.15 3.26
CA ILE A 27 7.56 19.89 2.58
C ILE A 27 8.69 19.51 1.63
N TYR A 28 9.25 20.47 0.88
CA TYR A 28 10.39 20.21 -0.01
C TYR A 28 11.65 19.80 0.76
N ILE A 29 11.91 20.39 1.92
CA ILE A 29 13.03 19.99 2.79
C ILE A 29 12.82 18.55 3.29
N CYS A 30 11.63 18.19 3.76
CA CYS A 30 11.31 16.83 4.19
C CYS A 30 11.49 15.82 3.05
N ILE A 31 11.00 16.13 1.84
CA ILE A 31 11.19 15.29 0.66
C ILE A 31 12.68 15.17 0.30
N GLY A 32 13.44 16.27 0.37
CA GLY A 32 14.88 16.28 0.11
C GLY A 32 15.66 15.41 1.10
N ILE A 33 15.32 15.47 2.39
CA ILE A 33 15.93 14.61 3.43
C ILE A 33 15.63 13.13 3.13
N LEU A 34 14.38 12.78 2.84
CA LEU A 34 14.00 11.41 2.50
C LEU A 34 14.71 10.90 1.25
N PHE A 35 14.84 11.76 0.23
CA PHE A 35 15.57 11.45 -0.99
C PHE A 35 17.05 11.19 -0.72
N LEU A 36 17.71 12.04 0.07
CA LEU A 36 19.12 11.86 0.44
C LEU A 36 19.34 10.58 1.26
N LEU A 37 18.47 10.29 2.23
CA LEU A 37 18.53 9.03 2.97
C LEU A 37 18.36 7.82 2.06
N GLY A 38 17.41 7.87 1.11
CA GLY A 38 17.20 6.82 0.12
C GLY A 38 18.41 6.64 -0.81
N LEU A 39 19.00 7.74 -1.27
CA LEU A 39 20.19 7.73 -2.12
C LEU A 39 21.41 7.12 -1.39
N VAL A 40 21.65 7.53 -0.14
CA VAL A 40 22.72 6.98 0.70
C VAL A 40 22.50 5.49 0.94
N SER A 41 21.27 5.08 1.26
CA SER A 41 20.91 3.67 1.43
C SER A 41 21.17 2.86 0.16
N LEU A 42 20.79 3.38 -1.01
CA LEU A 42 21.00 2.72 -2.30
C LEU A 42 22.48 2.55 -2.62
N ILE A 43 23.28 3.60 -2.46
CA ILE A 43 24.74 3.56 -2.68
C ILE A 43 25.37 2.53 -1.73
N PHE A 44 24.98 2.54 -0.46
CA PHE A 44 25.51 1.63 0.55
C PHE A 44 25.09 0.17 0.31
N SER A 45 23.86 -0.09 -0.15
CA SER A 45 23.33 -1.44 -0.41
C SER A 45 23.69 -1.99 -1.79
N THR A 46 24.32 -1.20 -2.66
CA THR A 46 24.73 -1.67 -4.00
C THR A 46 25.73 -2.84 -3.92
N PRO A 47 26.76 -2.83 -3.04
CA PRO A 47 27.60 -4.00 -2.83
C PRO A 47 26.89 -5.08 -2.01
N TYR A 48 26.87 -6.32 -2.52
CA TYR A 48 26.20 -7.45 -1.87
C TYR A 48 26.62 -7.69 -0.41
N LYS A 49 27.91 -7.50 -0.10
CA LYS A 49 28.42 -7.67 1.27
C LYS A 49 27.77 -6.68 2.26
N ASN A 50 27.56 -5.44 1.83
CA ASN A 50 26.95 -4.40 2.65
C ASN A 50 25.43 -4.60 2.75
N ASP A 51 24.80 -5.01 1.66
CA ASP A 51 23.38 -5.42 1.64
C ASP A 51 23.10 -6.56 2.63
N LEU A 52 23.97 -7.59 2.66
CA LEU A 52 23.86 -8.70 3.60
C LEU A 52 24.00 -8.24 5.07
N LEU A 53 24.93 -7.33 5.35
CA LEU A 53 25.09 -6.77 6.70
C LEU A 53 23.84 -5.99 7.14
N LEU A 54 23.28 -5.21 6.22
CA LEU A 54 22.10 -4.38 6.45
C LEU A 54 20.84 -5.25 6.61
N SER A 55 20.72 -6.33 5.82
CA SER A 55 19.69 -7.36 5.95
C SER A 55 19.77 -8.08 7.31
N ARG A 56 20.95 -8.50 7.76
CA ARG A 56 21.15 -9.12 9.09
C ARG A 56 20.83 -8.15 10.24
N PHE A 57 21.15 -6.87 10.09
CA PHE A 57 20.79 -5.85 11.07
C PHE A 57 19.26 -5.70 11.17
N PHE A 58 18.57 -5.59 10.04
CA PHE A 58 17.11 -5.51 10.02
C PHE A 58 16.43 -6.82 10.43
N GLU A 59 17.02 -7.99 10.16
CA GLU A 59 16.50 -9.27 10.66
C GLU A 59 16.46 -9.28 12.19
N LYS A 60 17.50 -8.78 12.86
CA LYS A 60 17.51 -8.63 14.32
C LYS A 60 16.40 -7.70 14.78
N ALA A 61 16.25 -6.54 14.13
CA ALA A 61 15.20 -5.58 14.46
C ALA A 61 13.79 -6.17 14.25
N ALA A 62 13.56 -6.88 13.14
CA ALA A 62 12.30 -7.51 12.80
C ALA A 62 11.94 -8.70 13.70
N ASN A 63 12.92 -9.31 14.38
CA ASN A 63 12.66 -10.36 15.37
C ASN A 63 12.23 -9.81 16.74
N TYR A 64 12.47 -8.53 17.05
CA TYR A 64 11.89 -7.89 18.23
C TYR A 64 10.39 -7.68 18.07
N GLU A 65 9.62 -7.82 19.15
CA GLU A 65 8.16 -7.73 19.12
C GLU A 65 7.65 -6.41 18.49
N LEU A 66 8.20 -5.26 18.88
CA LEU A 66 7.85 -3.98 18.26
C LEU A 66 8.23 -3.92 16.77
N GLY A 67 9.38 -4.50 16.41
CA GLY A 67 9.84 -4.56 15.03
C GLY A 67 8.94 -5.41 14.16
N LYS A 68 8.43 -6.54 14.68
CA LYS A 68 7.44 -7.41 14.04
C LYS A 68 6.15 -6.66 13.69
N TRP A 69 5.60 -5.90 14.64
CA TRP A 69 4.40 -5.10 14.41
C TRP A 69 4.65 -3.97 13.41
N TRP A 70 5.80 -3.30 13.52
CA TRP A 70 6.17 -2.21 12.64
C TRP A 70 6.37 -2.66 11.19
N SER A 71 7.21 -3.67 10.95
CA SER A 71 7.51 -4.16 9.60
C SER A 71 6.25 -4.63 8.89
N ARG A 72 5.47 -5.49 9.53
CA ARG A 72 4.19 -6.01 9.01
C ARG A 72 3.17 -4.90 8.79
N GLY A 73 3.11 -3.92 9.70
CA GLY A 73 2.24 -2.76 9.58
C GLY A 73 2.58 -1.93 8.34
N THR A 74 3.87 -1.62 8.14
CA THR A 74 4.32 -0.82 6.99
C THR A 74 4.08 -1.50 5.65
N GLU A 75 4.26 -2.82 5.58
CA GLU A 75 3.90 -3.62 4.39
C GLU A 75 2.41 -3.49 4.07
N LEU A 76 1.53 -3.77 5.05
CA LEU A 76 0.09 -3.82 4.83
C LEU A 76 -0.54 -2.44 4.56
N ILE A 77 0.00 -1.38 5.16
CA ILE A 77 -0.45 0.01 5.00
C ILE A 77 -0.08 0.54 3.61
N GLY A 78 1.12 0.21 3.12
CA GLY A 78 1.66 0.73 1.85
C GLY A 78 0.74 0.46 0.66
N ASP A 79 0.03 -0.66 0.67
CA ASP A 79 -0.84 -1.07 -0.44
C ASP A 79 -2.18 -0.33 -0.49
N THR A 80 -2.61 0.30 0.61
CA THR A 80 -4.02 0.66 0.79
C THR A 80 -4.28 2.14 1.08
N GLN A 81 -3.29 2.90 1.55
CA GLN A 81 -3.44 4.36 1.77
C GLN A 81 -3.69 5.14 0.47
N VAL A 82 -3.08 4.68 -0.62
CA VAL A 82 -3.19 5.31 -1.94
C VAL A 82 -4.66 5.39 -2.38
N LEU A 83 -5.42 4.31 -2.16
CA LEU A 83 -6.83 4.23 -2.56
C LEU A 83 -7.69 5.30 -1.86
N ILE A 84 -7.53 5.48 -0.54
CA ILE A 84 -8.28 6.46 0.26
C ILE A 84 -8.04 7.87 -0.27
N TYR A 85 -6.79 8.18 -0.62
CA TYR A 85 -6.42 9.47 -1.20
C TYR A 85 -7.15 9.72 -2.53
N TYR A 86 -7.17 8.76 -3.44
CA TYR A 86 -7.89 8.90 -4.72
C TYR A 86 -9.40 9.01 -4.56
N LEU A 87 -10.00 8.20 -3.68
CA LEU A 87 -11.44 8.29 -3.39
C LEU A 87 -11.80 9.67 -2.82
N SER A 88 -10.93 10.25 -1.99
CA SER A 88 -11.11 11.59 -1.44
C SER A 88 -11.04 12.67 -2.53
N LEU A 89 -10.05 12.60 -3.43
CA LEU A 89 -9.93 13.52 -4.57
C LEU A 89 -11.11 13.41 -5.54
N PHE A 90 -11.57 12.19 -5.80
CA PHE A 90 -12.73 11.92 -6.65
C PHE A 90 -13.99 12.57 -6.08
N MET A 91 -14.27 12.38 -4.79
CA MET A 91 -15.43 13.01 -4.15
C MET A 91 -15.34 14.53 -4.14
N LEU A 92 -14.14 15.08 -3.94
CA LEU A 92 -13.93 16.52 -4.04
C LEU A 92 -14.21 17.04 -5.46
N ALA A 93 -13.83 16.30 -6.49
CA ALA A 93 -14.11 16.65 -7.87
C ALA A 93 -15.61 16.60 -8.20
N ILE A 94 -16.33 15.59 -7.71
CA ILE A 94 -17.79 15.47 -7.86
C ILE A 94 -18.50 16.66 -7.20
N GLU A 95 -18.15 17.00 -5.97
CA GLU A 95 -18.75 18.13 -5.26
C GLU A 95 -18.53 19.45 -6.00
N CYS A 96 -17.31 19.69 -6.47
CA CYS A 96 -17.02 20.87 -7.27
C CYS A 96 -17.82 20.89 -8.59
N PHE A 97 -17.97 19.74 -9.26
CA PHE A 97 -18.72 19.64 -10.50
C PHE A 97 -20.21 19.96 -10.30
N PHE A 98 -20.84 19.41 -9.26
CA PHE A 98 -22.22 19.70 -8.92
C PHE A 98 -22.40 21.17 -8.47
N ALA A 99 -21.48 21.70 -7.67
CA ALA A 99 -21.49 23.11 -7.27
C ALA A 99 -21.41 24.05 -8.50
N TYR A 100 -20.54 23.75 -9.46
CA TYR A 100 -20.41 24.52 -10.70
C TYR A 100 -21.70 24.50 -11.54
N LYS A 101 -22.30 23.32 -11.73
CA LYS A 101 -23.56 23.18 -12.49
C LYS A 101 -24.74 23.86 -11.80
N LYS A 102 -24.76 23.87 -10.46
CA LYS A 102 -25.73 24.62 -9.65
C LYS A 102 -25.59 26.13 -9.85
N GLN A 103 -24.37 26.66 -9.87
CA GLN A 103 -24.12 28.09 -10.10
C GLN A 103 -24.57 28.55 -11.50
N ASN A 104 -24.41 27.68 -12.50
CA ASN A 104 -24.91 27.89 -13.86
C ASN A 104 -26.42 27.63 -14.04
N LYS A 105 -27.18 27.55 -12.94
CA LYS A 105 -28.65 27.43 -12.90
C LYS A 105 -29.25 26.25 -13.67
N SER A 106 -28.50 25.15 -13.82
CA SER A 106 -29.07 23.95 -14.43
C SER A 106 -30.10 23.31 -13.49
N ARG A 107 -31.38 23.32 -13.88
CA ARG A 107 -32.52 22.79 -13.07
C ARG A 107 -32.33 21.32 -12.67
N PHE A 108 -31.75 20.50 -13.54
CA PHE A 108 -31.49 19.10 -13.27
C PHE A 108 -30.59 18.91 -12.04
N PHE A 109 -29.43 19.59 -12.00
CA PHE A 109 -28.45 19.41 -10.92
C PHE A 109 -28.90 20.00 -9.59
N ILE A 110 -29.76 21.03 -9.61
CA ILE A 110 -30.37 21.58 -8.39
C ILE A 110 -31.31 20.55 -7.76
N ASN A 111 -32.18 19.96 -8.57
CA ASN A 111 -33.19 19.01 -8.10
C ASN A 111 -32.57 17.65 -7.71
N HIS A 112 -31.46 17.26 -8.36
CA HIS A 112 -30.83 15.95 -8.18
C HIS A 112 -29.54 15.99 -7.35
N TYR A 113 -29.33 17.01 -6.51
CA TYR A 113 -28.15 17.08 -5.64
C TYR A 113 -28.03 15.89 -4.67
N TYR A 114 -29.14 15.19 -4.38
CA TYR A 114 -29.13 13.95 -3.61
C TYR A 114 -28.27 12.84 -4.25
N LEU A 115 -28.03 12.87 -5.56
CA LEU A 115 -27.14 11.92 -6.25
C LEU A 115 -25.73 11.94 -5.67
N VAL A 116 -25.22 13.11 -5.25
CA VAL A 116 -23.91 13.22 -4.61
C VAL A 116 -23.84 12.40 -3.32
N LYS A 117 -24.91 12.44 -2.51
CA LYS A 117 -25.02 11.65 -1.28
C LYS A 117 -25.06 10.14 -1.56
N ILE A 118 -25.76 9.74 -2.62
CA ILE A 118 -25.79 8.33 -3.06
C ILE A 118 -24.38 7.86 -3.42
N VAL A 119 -23.59 8.68 -4.13
CA VAL A 119 -22.20 8.33 -4.48
C VAL A 119 -21.34 8.16 -3.22
N TYR A 120 -21.46 9.04 -2.22
CA TYR A 120 -20.75 8.87 -0.93
C TYR A 120 -21.08 7.52 -0.26
N ILE A 121 -22.37 7.20 -0.15
CA ILE A 121 -22.83 5.97 0.49
C ILE A 121 -22.33 4.75 -0.29
N LEU A 122 -22.44 4.77 -1.63
CA LEU A 122 -22.02 3.67 -2.48
C LEU A 122 -20.51 3.39 -2.34
N ILE A 123 -19.67 4.43 -2.35
CA ILE A 123 -18.22 4.26 -2.17
C ILE A 123 -17.89 3.71 -0.78
N LEU A 124 -18.56 4.20 0.27
CA LEU A 124 -18.37 3.67 1.63
C LEU A 124 -18.77 2.21 1.72
N CYS A 125 -19.94 1.82 1.18
CA CYS A 125 -20.39 0.44 1.14
C CYS A 125 -19.39 -0.47 0.40
N ILE A 126 -18.91 -0.06 -0.77
CA ILE A 126 -17.90 -0.82 -1.52
C ILE A 126 -16.62 -0.96 -0.72
N THR A 127 -16.15 0.13 -0.10
CA THR A 127 -14.91 0.12 0.69
C THR A 127 -15.03 -0.81 1.91
N ILE A 128 -16.17 -0.78 2.61
CA ILE A 128 -16.45 -1.68 3.73
C ILE A 128 -16.50 -3.13 3.26
N SER A 129 -17.19 -3.42 2.16
CA SER A 129 -17.24 -4.76 1.58
C SER A 129 -15.86 -5.29 1.20
N LEU A 130 -15.02 -4.46 0.57
CA LEU A 130 -13.63 -4.82 0.24
C LEU A 130 -12.78 -5.03 1.51
N ALA A 131 -12.97 -4.22 2.54
CA ALA A 131 -12.30 -4.38 3.82
C ALA A 131 -12.67 -5.70 4.51
N ILE A 132 -13.96 -6.03 4.57
CA ILE A 132 -14.46 -7.30 5.11
C ILE A 132 -13.91 -8.48 4.30
N HIS A 133 -13.95 -8.38 2.97
CA HIS A 133 -13.40 -9.42 2.11
C HIS A 133 -11.90 -9.62 2.34
N ARG A 134 -11.12 -8.55 2.48
CA ARG A 134 -9.68 -8.62 2.78
C ARG A 134 -9.39 -9.26 4.14
N ILE A 135 -10.18 -8.95 5.16
CA ILE A 135 -10.06 -9.61 6.47
C ILE A 135 -10.37 -11.10 6.30
N TYR A 136 -11.49 -11.44 5.65
CA TYR A 136 -11.86 -12.83 5.41
C TYR A 136 -10.79 -13.61 4.66
N THR A 137 -10.19 -13.02 3.61
CA THR A 137 -9.11 -13.68 2.87
C THR A 137 -7.91 -13.90 3.77
N VAL A 138 -7.41 -12.90 4.50
CA VAL A 138 -6.24 -13.07 5.39
C VAL A 138 -6.48 -14.11 6.50
N PHE A 139 -7.71 -14.27 6.98
CA PHE A 139 -8.04 -15.28 7.99
C PHE A 139 -8.12 -16.71 7.44
N ASN A 140 -8.36 -16.87 6.14
CA ASN A 140 -8.51 -18.18 5.49
C ASN A 140 -7.39 -18.49 4.49
N PHE A 141 -6.47 -17.56 4.28
CA PHE A 141 -5.39 -17.69 3.33
C PHE A 141 -4.22 -18.46 3.93
N ASP A 142 -3.73 -19.42 3.15
CA ASP A 142 -2.47 -20.10 3.40
C ASP A 142 -1.44 -19.57 2.42
N ASN A 143 -0.40 -18.91 2.95
CA ASN A 143 0.66 -18.33 2.14
C ASN A 143 1.88 -19.24 1.99
N GLY A 144 1.79 -20.52 2.41
CA GLY A 144 2.82 -21.55 2.22
C GLY A 144 3.18 -22.32 3.49
N TYR A 145 2.89 -21.76 4.67
CA TYR A 145 3.21 -22.36 5.98
C TYR A 145 1.98 -22.94 6.70
N GLY A 146 0.87 -23.14 5.99
CA GLY A 146 -0.38 -23.62 6.56
C GLY A 146 -1.20 -22.49 7.18
N LYS A 147 -2.40 -22.82 7.64
CA LYS A 147 -3.40 -21.87 8.15
C LYS A 147 -2.90 -20.93 9.26
N TYR A 148 -1.85 -21.30 10.00
CA TYR A 148 -1.34 -20.55 11.16
C TYR A 148 0.02 -19.91 10.93
N GLY A 149 0.68 -20.19 9.81
CA GLY A 149 2.00 -19.67 9.49
C GLY A 149 1.94 -18.49 8.53
N ASP A 150 2.90 -17.57 8.66
CA ASP A 150 3.17 -16.50 7.71
C ASP A 150 4.55 -16.76 7.07
N LEU A 151 4.55 -17.18 5.80
CA LEU A 151 5.76 -17.40 5.01
C LEU A 151 6.64 -16.14 4.87
N VAL A 152 6.03 -14.94 4.83
CA VAL A 152 6.74 -13.66 4.57
C VAL A 152 7.68 -13.32 5.73
N TYR A 153 7.22 -13.53 6.95
CA TYR A 153 7.99 -13.23 8.17
C TYR A 153 8.42 -14.45 8.97
N GLN A 154 8.08 -15.64 8.49
CA GLN A 154 8.44 -16.91 9.10
C GLN A 154 8.04 -16.96 10.58
N ASP A 155 6.77 -16.69 10.83
CA ASP A 155 6.20 -16.55 12.16
C ASP A 155 4.71 -16.88 12.12
N LYS A 156 3.99 -16.72 13.22
CA LYS A 156 2.54 -16.89 13.27
C LYS A 156 1.82 -15.82 12.45
N ILE A 157 0.76 -16.22 11.74
CA ILE A 157 -0.08 -15.33 10.93
C ILE A 157 -0.89 -14.32 11.75
N ILE A 158 -0.98 -14.50 13.07
CA ILE A 158 -1.79 -13.67 13.99
C ILE A 158 -1.46 -12.18 13.88
N TYR A 159 -0.19 -11.83 13.68
CA TYR A 159 0.24 -10.45 13.52
C TYR A 159 -0.39 -9.81 12.28
N ARG A 160 -0.39 -10.53 11.16
CA ARG A 160 -1.00 -10.07 9.90
C ARG A 160 -2.52 -9.97 10.03
N GLN A 161 -3.16 -10.92 10.69
CA GLN A 161 -4.61 -10.91 10.94
C GLN A 161 -5.05 -9.70 11.78
N VAL A 162 -4.37 -9.47 12.91
CA VAL A 162 -4.65 -8.33 13.80
C VAL A 162 -4.38 -7.01 13.07
N LEU A 163 -3.22 -6.85 12.43
CA LEU A 163 -2.89 -5.62 11.71
C LEU A 163 -3.84 -5.35 10.55
N THR A 164 -4.21 -6.36 9.77
CA THR A 164 -5.16 -6.19 8.66
C THR A 164 -6.51 -5.67 9.17
N THR A 165 -6.99 -6.21 10.30
CA THR A 165 -8.23 -5.76 10.94
C THR A 165 -8.11 -4.31 11.44
N VAL A 166 -7.04 -3.98 12.15
CA VAL A 166 -6.80 -2.62 12.70
C VAL A 166 -6.67 -1.60 11.56
N ILE A 167 -5.90 -1.92 10.53
CA ILE A 167 -5.72 -1.06 9.35
C ILE A 167 -7.05 -0.86 8.63
N ALA A 168 -7.85 -1.91 8.43
CA ALA A 168 -9.15 -1.79 7.79
C ALA A 168 -10.09 -0.84 8.55
N ILE A 169 -10.17 -0.97 9.88
CA ILE A 169 -10.96 -0.07 10.74
C ILE A 169 -10.45 1.38 10.60
N TYR A 170 -9.15 1.58 10.77
CA TYR A 170 -8.49 2.89 10.64
C TYR A 170 -8.80 3.56 9.29
N GLN A 171 -8.74 2.79 8.20
CA GLN A 171 -8.97 3.27 6.85
C GLN A 171 -10.42 3.69 6.60
N VAL A 172 -11.37 2.86 7.02
CA VAL A 172 -12.80 3.18 6.91
C VAL A 172 -13.14 4.41 7.76
N SER A 173 -12.59 4.51 8.98
CA SER A 173 -12.79 5.67 9.85
C SER A 173 -12.25 6.96 9.23
N ILE A 174 -11.03 6.93 8.68
CA ILE A 174 -10.44 8.10 8.02
C ILE A 174 -11.22 8.48 6.77
N LEU A 175 -11.57 7.53 5.91
CA LEU A 175 -12.33 7.82 4.70
C LEU A 175 -13.67 8.46 5.05
N THR A 176 -14.36 7.92 6.05
CA THR A 176 -15.64 8.48 6.56
C THR A 176 -15.45 9.91 7.08
N PHE A 177 -14.39 10.16 7.85
CA PHE A 177 -14.08 11.49 8.37
C PHE A 177 -13.76 12.50 7.25
N ILE A 178 -12.99 12.08 6.24
CA ILE A 178 -12.68 12.91 5.07
C ILE A 178 -13.97 13.21 4.30
N PHE A 179 -14.79 12.21 4.02
CA PHE A 179 -16.06 12.38 3.31
C PHE A 179 -17.03 13.30 4.05
N TYR A 180 -17.14 13.13 5.37
CA TYR A 180 -17.88 14.04 6.23
C TYR A 180 -17.37 15.48 6.10
N THR A 181 -16.05 15.67 6.15
CA THR A 181 -15.42 16.99 6.04
C THR A 181 -15.67 17.62 4.66
N ILE A 182 -15.50 16.86 3.58
CA ILE A 182 -15.75 17.35 2.22
C ILE A 182 -17.21 17.77 2.08
N HIS A 183 -18.16 16.90 2.40
CA HIS A 183 -19.59 17.15 2.16
C HIS A 183 -20.16 18.25 3.08
N PHE A 184 -19.87 18.18 4.38
CA PHE A 184 -20.54 19.06 5.35
C PHE A 184 -19.81 20.37 5.59
N LYS A 185 -18.47 20.39 5.51
CA LYS A 185 -17.68 21.61 5.74
C LYS A 185 -17.25 22.28 4.45
N TRP A 186 -16.68 21.54 3.50
CA TRP A 186 -16.04 22.16 2.32
C TRP A 186 -17.02 22.48 1.19
N ALA A 187 -17.93 21.56 0.85
CA ALA A 187 -18.88 21.74 -0.26
C ALA A 187 -19.81 22.95 -0.08
N LYS A 188 -20.01 23.40 1.17
CA LYS A 188 -20.83 24.57 1.48
C LYS A 188 -20.07 25.90 1.37
N ARG A 189 -18.75 25.89 1.20
CA ARG A 189 -17.98 27.13 1.11
C ARG A 189 -18.14 27.77 -0.26
N THR A 190 -18.25 29.09 -0.28
CA THR A 190 -18.38 29.88 -1.50
C THR A 190 -17.10 29.90 -2.34
N ASP A 191 -15.95 29.58 -1.72
CA ASP A 191 -14.62 29.61 -2.34
C ASP A 191 -14.18 28.26 -2.96
N ILE A 192 -15.05 27.25 -2.95
CA ILE A 192 -14.69 25.91 -3.44
C ILE A 192 -14.35 25.91 -4.95
N LEU A 193 -15.02 26.77 -5.72
CA LEU A 193 -14.77 26.94 -7.15
C LEU A 193 -13.66 27.95 -7.45
N THR A 194 -13.46 28.96 -6.59
CA THR A 194 -12.47 30.01 -6.81
C THR A 194 -11.03 29.55 -6.54
N ASN A 195 -10.84 28.63 -5.60
CA ASN A 195 -9.52 28.10 -5.22
C ASN A 195 -8.96 27.01 -6.16
N LYS A 196 -9.58 26.81 -7.34
CA LYS A 196 -9.19 25.81 -8.35
C LYS A 196 -9.09 24.38 -7.81
N TYR A 197 -9.81 24.04 -6.74
CA TYR A 197 -9.76 22.71 -6.14
C TYR A 197 -10.14 21.61 -7.15
N PHE A 198 -11.15 21.86 -8.00
CA PHE A 198 -11.53 20.95 -9.08
C PHE A 198 -10.36 20.63 -10.02
N THR A 199 -9.72 21.66 -10.59
CA THR A 199 -8.60 21.48 -11.53
C THR A 199 -7.40 20.83 -10.86
N LYS A 200 -7.11 21.17 -9.59
CA LYS A 200 -6.03 20.54 -8.82
C LYS A 200 -6.31 19.05 -8.59
N SER A 201 -7.52 18.68 -8.15
CA SER A 201 -7.90 17.28 -7.93
C SER A 201 -7.83 16.46 -9.21
N ILE A 202 -8.37 16.95 -10.32
CA ILE A 202 -8.30 16.25 -11.61
C ILE A 202 -6.84 16.06 -12.07
N LYS A 203 -6.00 17.09 -11.96
CA LYS A 203 -4.57 16.98 -12.30
C LYS A 203 -3.87 15.88 -11.49
N VAL A 204 -4.10 15.84 -10.18
CA VAL A 204 -3.51 14.81 -9.32
C VAL A 204 -4.08 13.43 -9.64
N MET A 205 -5.37 13.32 -9.93
CA MET A 205 -6.00 12.05 -10.34
C MET A 205 -5.44 11.50 -11.66
N ILE A 206 -4.96 12.36 -12.58
CA ILE A 206 -4.36 11.95 -13.85
C ILE A 206 -2.86 11.65 -13.69
N ILE A 207 -2.11 12.52 -13.01
CA ILE A 207 -0.64 12.39 -12.85
C ILE A 207 -0.30 11.28 -11.86
N GLY A 208 -1.11 11.12 -10.82
CA GLY A 208 -0.83 10.21 -9.73
C GLY A 208 -0.71 8.74 -10.17
N PRO A 209 -1.62 8.17 -10.99
CA PRO A 209 -1.49 6.80 -11.49
C PRO A 209 -0.21 6.60 -12.30
N PHE A 210 0.18 7.59 -13.11
CA PHE A 210 1.45 7.55 -13.84
C PHE A 210 2.66 7.47 -12.89
N LEU A 211 2.69 8.32 -11.86
CA LEU A 211 3.75 8.26 -10.84
C LEU A 211 3.73 6.92 -10.08
N LEU A 212 2.55 6.39 -9.78
CA LEU A 212 2.40 5.09 -9.13
C LEU A 212 2.96 3.96 -10.01
N THR A 213 2.66 3.98 -11.32
CA THR A 213 3.23 3.02 -12.28
C THR A 213 4.75 3.11 -12.31
N VAL A 214 5.32 4.31 -12.34
CA VAL A 214 6.78 4.50 -12.29
C VAL A 214 7.36 3.93 -11.00
N VAL A 215 6.74 4.21 -9.84
CA VAL A 215 7.17 3.67 -8.55
C VAL A 215 7.05 2.15 -8.50
N THR A 216 5.96 1.58 -9.02
CA THR A 216 5.76 0.12 -9.09
C THR A 216 6.75 -0.55 -10.03
N LEU A 217 7.09 0.08 -11.16
CA LEU A 217 8.12 -0.41 -12.08
C LEU A 217 9.50 -0.34 -11.45
N ILE A 218 9.87 0.79 -10.84
CA ILE A 218 11.13 0.92 -10.11
C ILE A 218 11.16 -0.13 -9.00
N LYS A 219 10.11 -0.24 -8.19
CA LYS A 219 10.00 -1.29 -7.17
C LYS A 219 10.17 -2.66 -7.79
N GLY A 220 9.45 -3.04 -8.85
CA GLY A 220 9.62 -4.36 -9.47
C GLY A 220 11.03 -4.63 -10.00
N MET A 221 11.69 -3.61 -10.57
CA MET A 221 13.05 -3.73 -11.10
C MET A 221 14.14 -3.70 -10.02
N THR A 222 13.90 -3.01 -8.90
CA THR A 222 14.89 -2.82 -7.81
C THR A 222 14.57 -3.66 -6.58
N SER A 223 13.36 -4.17 -6.43
CA SER A 223 12.96 -5.07 -5.36
C SER A 223 13.51 -6.44 -5.68
N ARG A 224 14.49 -6.85 -4.90
CA ARG A 224 14.71 -8.29 -4.68
C ARG A 224 13.47 -8.77 -3.93
N PRO A 225 12.72 -9.77 -4.41
CA PRO A 225 11.72 -10.38 -3.57
C PRO A 225 12.48 -10.96 -2.37
N PHE A 226 12.09 -10.59 -1.15
CA PHE A 226 12.82 -10.91 0.09
C PHE A 226 13.15 -12.40 0.25
N TYR A 227 12.36 -13.26 -0.40
CA TYR A 227 12.53 -14.71 -0.46
C TYR A 227 13.80 -15.19 -1.16
N TRP A 228 14.50 -14.35 -1.91
CA TRP A 228 15.61 -14.76 -2.79
C TRP A 228 16.99 -14.33 -2.30
N ASN A 229 17.08 -13.71 -1.12
CA ASN A 229 18.35 -13.62 -0.42
C ASN A 229 18.69 -15.03 0.11
N VAL A 230 19.77 -15.60 -0.45
CA VAL A 230 20.76 -16.64 -0.07
C VAL A 230 20.67 -17.40 1.28
N ILE A 231 19.68 -17.15 2.14
CA ILE A 231 19.51 -17.73 3.49
C ILE A 231 18.13 -18.40 3.59
N PHE A 232 17.37 -18.65 2.52
CA PHE A 232 16.06 -19.33 2.67
C PHE A 232 16.23 -20.72 3.32
N ALA A 233 17.32 -21.45 3.03
CA ALA A 233 17.60 -22.78 3.59
C ALA A 233 17.97 -22.70 5.08
N ASP A 234 18.87 -21.78 5.41
CA ASP A 234 19.24 -21.44 6.78
C ASP A 234 18.04 -20.95 7.61
N LEU A 235 17.15 -20.17 6.99
CA LEU A 235 15.90 -19.70 7.60
C LEU A 235 14.91 -20.84 7.80
N LEU A 236 14.73 -21.74 6.82
CA LEU A 236 13.90 -22.93 6.95
C LEU A 236 14.45 -23.88 8.03
N ASN A 237 15.78 -23.97 8.13
CA ASN A 237 16.47 -24.72 9.17
C ASN A 237 16.30 -24.10 10.56
N LYS A 238 16.30 -22.76 10.65
CA LYS A 238 15.94 -22.04 11.88
C LYS A 238 14.48 -22.32 12.26
N MET A 239 13.58 -22.28 11.29
CA MET A 239 12.15 -22.56 11.48
C MET A 239 11.86 -23.99 11.90
N THR A 240 12.71 -24.96 11.53
CA THR A 240 12.60 -26.34 12.02
C THR A 240 12.70 -26.43 13.55
N LYS A 241 13.43 -25.49 14.17
CA LYS A 241 13.61 -25.46 15.62
C LYS A 241 12.47 -24.75 16.35
N THR A 242 11.79 -23.80 15.70
CA THR A 242 10.76 -22.97 16.33
C THR A 242 9.33 -23.35 15.94
N HIS A 243 9.12 -23.77 14.69
CA HIS A 243 7.83 -24.12 14.09
C HIS A 243 7.98 -25.28 13.08
N PRO A 244 8.34 -26.50 13.53
CA PRO A 244 8.51 -27.67 12.65
C PRO A 244 7.23 -28.01 11.85
N GLU A 245 6.06 -27.68 12.38
CA GLU A 245 4.77 -27.87 11.72
C GLU A 245 4.62 -27.03 10.44
N PHE A 246 5.18 -25.81 10.41
CA PHE A 246 5.13 -24.95 9.22
C PHE A 246 6.07 -25.44 8.12
N VAL A 247 7.25 -25.91 8.52
CA VAL A 247 8.26 -26.45 7.61
C VAL A 247 7.78 -27.75 6.97
N SER A 248 7.22 -28.66 7.76
CA SER A 248 6.67 -29.92 7.22
C SER A 248 5.50 -29.66 6.26
N HIS A 249 4.64 -28.69 6.56
CA HIS A 249 3.58 -28.27 5.64
C HIS A 249 4.15 -27.73 4.31
N TYR A 250 5.13 -26.82 4.40
CA TYR A 250 5.80 -26.24 3.23
C TYR A 250 6.42 -27.29 2.31
N LEU A 251 7.14 -28.27 2.88
CA LEU A 251 7.85 -29.28 2.10
C LEU A 251 6.92 -30.21 1.31
N LYS A 252 5.69 -30.43 1.80
CA LYS A 252 4.68 -31.31 1.16
C LYS A 252 3.81 -30.61 0.12
N GLN A 253 3.84 -29.28 0.05
CA GLN A 253 3.02 -28.51 -0.89
C GLN A 253 3.52 -28.64 -2.34
N GLU A 254 2.61 -28.51 -3.31
CA GLU A 254 2.93 -28.55 -4.75
C GLU A 254 2.90 -27.17 -5.42
N HIS A 255 2.18 -26.22 -4.84
CA HIS A 255 1.79 -24.97 -5.51
C HIS A 255 2.73 -23.79 -5.26
N ILE A 256 3.40 -23.75 -4.11
CA ILE A 256 4.29 -22.64 -3.72
C ILE A 256 5.72 -23.15 -3.70
N LYS A 257 6.50 -22.79 -4.72
CA LYS A 257 7.83 -23.31 -4.98
C LYS A 257 8.88 -22.21 -4.79
N LEU A 258 9.44 -22.10 -3.59
CA LEU A 258 10.60 -21.23 -3.36
C LEU A 258 11.88 -22.07 -3.44
N GLY A 259 12.83 -21.58 -4.24
CA GLY A 259 14.12 -22.25 -4.45
C GLY A 259 15.17 -21.93 -3.40
N PHE A 260 16.17 -22.78 -3.33
CA PHE A 260 17.34 -22.68 -2.47
C PHE A 260 18.61 -22.81 -3.31
N LEU A 261 19.65 -22.04 -2.97
CA LEU A 261 21.01 -22.30 -3.42
C LEU A 261 21.61 -23.32 -2.44
N ALA A 262 21.67 -24.59 -2.83
CA ALA A 262 22.37 -25.61 -2.07
C ALA A 262 23.08 -26.54 -3.06
N SER A 263 24.36 -26.83 -2.80
CA SER A 263 25.04 -27.94 -3.45
C SER A 263 24.51 -29.27 -2.87
N ASP A 264 24.56 -30.36 -3.64
CA ASP A 264 24.09 -31.68 -3.16
C ASP A 264 24.79 -32.13 -1.86
N LEU A 265 26.02 -31.66 -1.61
CA LEU A 265 26.79 -31.92 -0.39
C LEU A 265 26.33 -31.09 0.83
N ASP A 266 25.70 -29.94 0.62
CA ASP A 266 25.22 -29.09 1.73
C ASP A 266 23.87 -29.55 2.27
N LEU A 267 23.11 -30.34 1.50
CA LEU A 267 21.79 -30.84 1.90
C LEU A 267 21.85 -31.66 3.19
N LEU A 268 22.86 -32.52 3.34
CA LEU A 268 23.06 -33.37 4.52
C LEU A 268 23.24 -32.58 5.84
N LYS A 269 23.48 -31.26 5.78
CA LYS A 269 23.66 -30.39 6.95
C LYS A 269 22.34 -29.83 7.51
N TYR A 270 21.24 -29.91 6.76
CA TYR A 270 20.00 -29.25 7.14
C TYR A 270 19.03 -30.18 7.87
N ASP A 271 18.60 -29.79 9.07
CA ASP A 271 17.70 -30.57 9.91
C ASP A 271 16.27 -30.63 9.36
N PHE A 272 15.86 -29.65 8.53
CA PHE A 272 14.53 -29.65 7.91
C PHE A 272 14.29 -30.87 6.99
N LEU A 273 15.35 -31.46 6.43
CA LEU A 273 15.26 -32.67 5.61
C LEU A 273 14.86 -33.92 6.41
N LYS A 274 15.02 -33.87 7.74
CA LYS A 274 14.64 -34.96 8.64
C LYS A 274 13.16 -34.90 9.04
N LEU A 275 12.46 -33.81 8.72
CA LEU A 275 11.08 -33.60 9.15
C LEU A 275 10.06 -34.34 8.28
N VAL A 276 10.43 -34.74 7.07
CA VAL A 276 9.51 -35.31 6.08
C VAL A 276 10.25 -36.38 5.30
N ASP A 277 9.57 -37.49 4.97
CA ASP A 277 10.14 -38.53 4.13
C ASP A 277 10.58 -37.94 2.77
N PRO A 278 11.78 -38.27 2.26
CA PRO A 278 12.30 -37.68 1.03
C PRO A 278 11.36 -37.81 -0.18
N SER A 279 10.56 -38.88 -0.24
CA SER A 279 9.55 -39.11 -1.28
C SER A 279 8.33 -38.19 -1.21
N GLU A 280 8.07 -37.59 -0.05
CA GLU A 280 6.96 -36.64 0.16
C GLU A 280 7.38 -35.18 -0.06
N ILE A 281 8.68 -34.92 -0.26
CA ILE A 281 9.20 -33.59 -0.52
C ILE A 281 8.88 -33.20 -1.97
N LYS A 282 8.05 -32.18 -2.14
CA LYS A 282 7.60 -31.69 -3.45
C LYS A 282 8.11 -30.29 -3.78
N ASN A 283 8.61 -29.58 -2.77
CA ASN A 283 9.06 -28.19 -2.87
C ASN A 283 10.58 -28.05 -2.66
N MET A 284 11.35 -28.48 -3.66
CA MET A 284 12.79 -28.21 -3.76
C MET A 284 13.13 -27.70 -5.15
N TYR A 285 13.52 -26.43 -5.24
CA TYR A 285 14.16 -25.88 -6.44
C TYR A 285 15.61 -25.56 -6.11
N PHE A 286 16.55 -26.21 -6.78
CA PHE A 286 17.97 -25.92 -6.64
C PHE A 286 18.40 -24.97 -7.74
N ALA A 287 18.82 -23.75 -7.38
CA ALA A 287 19.51 -22.89 -8.33
C ALA A 287 20.96 -23.38 -8.46
N ASN A 288 21.31 -23.93 -9.62
CA ASN A 288 22.54 -24.73 -9.78
C ASN A 288 23.83 -23.90 -9.99
N SER A 289 23.82 -22.57 -9.81
CA SER A 289 25.04 -21.75 -9.87
C SER A 289 24.86 -20.33 -9.30
N THR A 290 25.96 -19.70 -8.91
CA THR A 290 26.04 -18.25 -8.62
C THR A 290 25.91 -17.36 -9.86
N GLN A 291 25.89 -17.95 -11.07
CA GLN A 291 25.79 -17.26 -12.35
C GLN A 291 24.39 -17.30 -12.95
N ASN A 292 23.56 -18.26 -12.55
CA ASN A 292 22.14 -18.31 -12.89
C ASN A 292 21.41 -17.53 -11.82
N TRP A 293 21.16 -16.27 -12.13
CA TRP A 293 20.40 -15.44 -11.24
C TRP A 293 19.01 -16.07 -11.09
N ALA A 294 18.53 -16.24 -9.85
CA ALA A 294 17.23 -16.86 -9.55
C ALA A 294 15.99 -16.04 -10.02
N TRP A 295 16.18 -15.09 -10.93
CA TRP A 295 15.21 -14.13 -11.45
C TRP A 295 14.48 -14.68 -12.68
N TYR A 296 14.94 -15.81 -13.23
CA TYR A 296 14.27 -16.52 -14.32
C TYR A 296 13.37 -17.62 -13.76
N ILE A 297 12.25 -17.19 -13.18
CA ILE A 297 10.96 -17.90 -13.24
C ILE A 297 9.91 -16.86 -13.63
#